data_AF-A0A453KWT4-F1
#
_entry.id   AF-A0A453KWT4-F1
#
_cell.length_a   1.000
_cell.length_b   1.000
_cell.length_c   1.000
_cell.angle_alpha   90.00
_cell.angle_beta   90.00
_cell.angle_gamma   90.00
#
_symmetry.space_group_name_H-M   'P 1'
#
loop_
_entity.id
_entity.type
_entity.pdbx_description
1 polymer ?
#
loop_
_entity_poly.entity_id
_entity_poly.type
_entity_poly.pdbx_seq_one_letter_code
_entity_poly.pdbx_strand_id
1 'polypeptide(L)'
;PWRISGNAVALTAQPSIRFEFDRIFGEDCHTADVYGARTKHIVDSAVQGFNGTVFAYGQTNSGKTYTMRGSANEPGIIPLAVHDLFRTIQQHMDREFLVRMSYMEIYNEEINDLLVPEHRKLQIHENYE
;
A
#
# COMPACT_ATOMS: atom_id res chain seq x y z
N PRO A 1 25.04 -14.94 3.67
CA PRO A 1 23.77 -14.93 2.92
C PRO A 1 22.58 -15.05 3.89
N TRP A 2 21.42 -14.49 3.54
CA TRP A 2 20.18 -14.67 4.32
C TRP A 2 19.53 -16.01 3.97
N ARG A 3 18.82 -16.62 4.92
CA ARG A 3 17.98 -17.80 4.71
C ARG A 3 16.55 -17.47 5.11
N ILE A 4 15.61 -17.88 4.28
CA ILE A 4 14.17 -17.73 4.53
C ILE A 4 13.63 -19.10 4.96
N SER A 5 12.85 -19.13 6.04
CA SER A 5 12.17 -20.33 6.52
C SER A 5 10.78 -19.96 7.02
N GLY A 6 9.75 -20.26 6.22
CA GLY A 6 8.40 -19.76 6.47
C GLY A 6 8.38 -18.23 6.45
N ASN A 7 7.86 -17.62 7.52
CA ASN A 7 7.84 -16.16 7.67
C ASN A 7 9.00 -15.60 8.50
N ALA A 8 10.11 -16.34 8.59
CA ALA A 8 11.31 -15.89 9.28
C ALA A 8 12.49 -15.75 8.31
N VAL A 9 13.29 -14.70 8.52
CA VAL A 9 14.58 -14.47 7.84
C VAL A 9 15.70 -14.58 8.88
N ALA A 10 16.75 -15.35 8.58
CA ALA A 10 17.91 -15.51 9.46
C ALA A 10 19.24 -15.35 8.72
N LEU A 11 20.27 -14.87 9.42
CA LEU A 11 21.64 -14.81 8.88
C LEU A 11 22.26 -16.21 8.86
N THR A 12 22.72 -16.67 7.70
CA THR A 12 23.40 -17.99 7.59
C THR A 12 24.61 -18.11 8.52
N ALA A 13 25.36 -17.02 8.70
CA ALA A 13 26.55 -16.99 9.53
C ALA A 13 26.23 -16.90 11.04
N GLN A 14 25.05 -16.42 11.40
CA GLN A 14 24.61 -16.23 12.79
C GLN A 14 23.11 -16.54 12.90
N PRO A 15 22.72 -17.83 13.00
CA PRO A 15 21.31 -18.23 13.01
C PRO A 15 20.50 -17.69 14.20
N SER A 16 21.17 -17.23 15.27
CA SER A 16 20.54 -16.56 16.41
C SER A 16 19.95 -15.20 16.04
N ILE A 17 20.44 -14.54 14.98
CA ILE A 17 19.84 -13.32 14.46
C ILE A 17 18.75 -13.70 13.47
N ARG A 18 17.51 -13.65 13.97
CA ARG A 18 16.28 -14.01 13.25
C ARG A 18 15.26 -12.88 13.35
N PHE A 19 14.61 -12.59 12.24
CA PHE A 19 13.51 -11.64 12.14
C PHE A 19 12.25 -12.39 11.70
N GLU A 20 11.12 -12.10 12.33
CA GLU A 20 9.83 -12.71 12.01
C GLU A 20 8.87 -11.66 11.51
N PHE A 21 8.05 -12.04 10.53
CA PHE A 21 7.07 -11.18 9.88
C PHE A 21 5.73 -11.92 9.78
N ASP A 22 4.65 -11.19 9.54
CA ASP A 22 3.36 -11.80 9.22
C ASP A 22 3.41 -12.62 7.93
N ARG A 23 4.21 -12.16 6.96
CA ARG A 23 4.42 -12.82 5.68
C ARG A 23 5.71 -12.33 5.03
N ILE A 24 6.40 -13.24 4.34
CA ILE A 24 7.54 -12.93 3.47
C ILE A 24 7.15 -13.27 2.03
N PHE A 25 7.49 -12.38 1.10
CA PHE A 25 7.34 -12.60 -0.34
C PHE A 25 8.72 -12.72 -0.96
N GLY A 26 8.96 -13.81 -1.67
CA GLY A 26 10.21 -14.07 -2.38
C GLY A 26 10.25 -13.39 -3.74
N GLU A 27 11.35 -13.60 -4.46
CA GLU A 27 11.55 -13.04 -5.81
C GLU A 27 10.59 -13.60 -6.86
N ASP A 28 10.05 -14.80 -6.65
CA ASP A 28 9.07 -15.44 -7.53
C ASP A 28 7.63 -14.96 -7.27
N CYS A 29 7.41 -14.12 -6.25
CA CYS A 29 6.09 -13.60 -5.93
C CYS A 29 5.75 -12.37 -6.78
N HIS A 30 4.52 -12.32 -7.28
CA HIS A 30 4.01 -11.18 -8.01
C HIS A 30 3.38 -10.18 -7.04
N THR A 31 3.26 -8.93 -7.46
CA THR A 31 2.62 -7.86 -6.66
C THR A 31 1.15 -8.18 -6.35
N ALA A 32 0.47 -8.95 -7.21
CA ALA A 32 -0.87 -9.47 -6.96
C ALA A 32 -0.92 -10.42 -5.74
N ASP A 33 0.13 -11.21 -5.50
CA ASP A 33 0.22 -12.09 -4.33
C ASP A 33 0.33 -11.27 -3.03
N VAL A 34 1.09 -10.17 -3.09
CA VAL A 34 1.21 -9.20 -1.98
C VAL A 34 -0.15 -8.56 -1.69
N TYR A 35 -0.84 -8.11 -2.74
CA TYR A 35 -2.16 -7.51 -2.62
C TYR A 35 -3.18 -8.47 -1.98
N GLY A 36 -3.29 -9.69 -2.51
CA GLY A 36 -4.26 -10.69 -2.06
C GLY A 36 -4.01 -11.19 -0.64
N ALA A 37 -2.75 -11.17 -0.16
CA ALA A 37 -2.40 -11.67 1.15
C ALA A 37 -2.97 -10.85 2.32
N ARG A 38 -2.99 -9.52 2.20
CA ARG A 38 -3.38 -8.61 3.30
C ARG A 38 -4.08 -7.34 2.81
N THR A 39 -3.58 -6.72 1.75
CA THR A 39 -4.09 -5.42 1.31
C THR A 39 -5.54 -5.46 0.86
N LYS A 40 -5.98 -6.54 0.22
CA LYS A 40 -7.38 -6.74 -0.17
C LYS A 40 -8.34 -6.58 1.01
N HIS A 41 -8.02 -7.19 2.15
CA HIS A 41 -8.85 -7.09 3.36
C HIS A 41 -8.92 -5.66 3.89
N ILE A 42 -7.85 -4.88 3.78
CA ILE A 42 -7.85 -3.46 4.17
C ILE A 42 -8.81 -2.66 3.28
N VAL A 43 -8.83 -2.93 1.96
CA VAL A 43 -9.76 -2.30 1.02
C VAL A 43 -11.21 -2.69 1.35
N ASP A 44 -11.47 -3.97 1.61
CA ASP A 44 -12.79 -4.46 1.98
C ASP A 44 -13.29 -3.82 3.29
N SER A 45 -12.42 -3.67 4.30
CA SER A 45 -12.73 -2.97 5.55
C SER A 45 -12.98 -1.47 5.32
N ALA A 46 -12.23 -0.83 4.41
CA ALA A 46 -12.45 0.58 4.07
C ALA A 46 -13.83 0.81 3.46
N VAL A 47 -14.26 -0.12 2.59
CA VAL A 47 -15.61 -0.12 2.01
C VAL A 47 -16.70 -0.32 3.08
N GLN A 48 -16.38 -0.91 4.23
CA GLN A 48 -17.29 -1.07 5.38
C GLN A 48 -17.26 0.11 6.36
N GLY A 49 -16.47 1.15 6.08
CA GLY A 49 -16.40 2.36 6.91
C GLY A 49 -15.26 2.39 7.93
N PHE A 50 -14.29 1.48 7.83
CA PHE A 50 -13.08 1.52 8.66
C PHE A 50 -11.95 2.30 7.99
N ASN A 51 -11.07 2.91 8.77
CA ASN A 51 -9.86 3.53 8.23
C ASN A 51 -8.78 2.47 7.97
N GLY A 52 -8.10 2.57 6.82
CA GLY A 52 -7.04 1.64 6.43
C GLY A 52 -5.84 2.37 5.84
N THR A 53 -4.63 1.97 6.23
CA THR A 53 -3.38 2.59 5.78
C THR A 53 -2.41 1.52 5.30
N VAL A 54 -1.80 1.73 4.13
CA VAL A 54 -0.75 0.87 3.57
C VAL A 54 0.41 1.75 3.15
N PHE A 55 1.61 1.46 3.66
CA PHE A 55 2.84 2.16 3.29
C PHE A 55 3.93 1.16 2.89
N ALA A 56 4.74 1.53 1.91
CA ALA A 56 5.94 0.79 1.53
C ALA A 56 7.17 1.44 2.18
N TYR A 57 7.97 0.66 2.89
CA TYR A 57 9.15 1.13 3.60
C TYR A 57 10.41 0.37 3.17
N GLY A 58 11.54 1.06 3.08
CA GLY A 58 12.82 0.49 2.65
C GLY A 58 13.75 1.51 1.99
N GLN A 59 14.99 1.12 1.76
CA GLN A 59 16.00 1.98 1.11
C GLN A 59 15.66 2.33 -0.35
N THR A 60 16.31 3.34 -0.92
CA THR A 60 16.20 3.62 -2.37
C THR A 60 16.54 2.38 -3.18
N ASN A 61 15.81 2.17 -4.29
CA ASN A 61 15.93 1.00 -5.16
C ASN A 61 15.47 -0.35 -4.55
N SER A 62 14.83 -0.36 -3.37
CA SER A 62 14.33 -1.60 -2.74
C SER A 62 12.96 -2.09 -3.25
N GLY A 63 12.42 -1.51 -4.33
CA GLY A 63 11.14 -1.91 -4.90
C GLY A 63 9.89 -1.18 -4.38
N LYS A 64 9.99 -0.20 -3.46
CA LYS A 64 8.82 0.52 -2.91
C LYS A 64 7.83 1.04 -3.97
N THR A 65 8.35 1.78 -4.97
CA THR A 65 7.54 2.34 -6.05
C THR A 65 6.97 1.24 -6.94
N TYR A 66 7.74 0.19 -7.20
CA TYR A 66 7.28 -0.97 -7.96
C TYR A 66 6.12 -1.68 -7.25
N THR A 67 6.23 -1.96 -5.95
CA THR A 67 5.14 -2.58 -5.19
C THR A 67 3.89 -1.69 -5.14
N MET A 68 4.03 -0.38 -4.89
CA MET A 68 2.86 0.50 -4.74
C MET A 68 2.20 0.87 -6.08
N ARG A 69 2.99 1.26 -7.09
CA ARG A 69 2.48 1.73 -8.39
C ARG A 69 2.47 0.64 -9.45
N GLY A 70 3.45 -0.24 -9.43
CA GLY A 70 3.65 -1.28 -10.44
C GLY A 70 4.18 -0.74 -11.76
N SER A 71 3.97 -1.55 -12.79
CA SER A 71 4.27 -1.28 -14.19
C SER A 71 3.03 -1.53 -15.06
N ALA A 72 3.14 -1.30 -16.36
CA ALA A 72 2.05 -1.60 -17.29
C ALA A 72 1.69 -3.10 -17.36
N ASN A 73 2.68 -3.98 -17.17
CA ASN A 73 2.49 -5.42 -17.26
C ASN A 73 2.14 -6.05 -15.90
N GLU A 74 2.56 -5.41 -14.81
CA GLU A 74 2.32 -5.89 -13.45
C GLU A 74 1.82 -4.72 -12.58
N PRO A 75 0.49 -4.58 -12.40
CA PRO A 75 -0.08 -3.48 -11.63
C PRO A 75 0.29 -3.58 -10.15
N GLY A 76 0.56 -2.42 -9.54
CA GLY A 76 0.91 -2.33 -8.13
C GLY A 76 -0.30 -2.37 -7.19
N ILE A 77 -0.02 -2.21 -5.90
CA ILE A 77 -1.05 -2.14 -4.84
C ILE A 77 -2.11 -1.06 -5.12
N ILE A 78 -1.71 0.15 -5.54
CA ILE A 78 -2.64 1.28 -5.76
C ILE A 78 -3.67 0.96 -6.86
N PRO A 79 -3.28 0.61 -8.12
CA PRO A 79 -4.25 0.31 -9.15
C PRO A 79 -5.10 -0.93 -8.82
N LEU A 80 -4.53 -1.96 -8.18
CA LEU A 80 -5.29 -3.13 -7.71
C LEU A 80 -6.34 -2.74 -6.66
N ALA A 81 -5.98 -1.92 -5.68
CA ALA A 81 -6.88 -1.45 -4.65
C ALA A 81 -8.03 -0.61 -5.21
N VAL A 82 -7.75 0.32 -6.14
CA VAL A 82 -8.77 1.13 -6.79
C VAL A 82 -9.73 0.26 -7.60
N HIS A 83 -9.20 -0.71 -8.36
CA HIS A 83 -10.03 -1.64 -9.12
C HIS A 83 -10.98 -2.43 -8.21
N ASP A 84 -10.46 -3.04 -7.14
CA ASP A 84 -11.26 -3.83 -6.21
C ASP A 84 -12.23 -2.98 -5.39
N LEU A 85 -11.86 -1.75 -5.01
CA LEU A 85 -12.77 -0.78 -4.39
C LEU A 85 -14.05 -0.59 -5.23
N PHE A 86 -13.89 -0.25 -6.51
CA PHE A 86 -15.05 -0.04 -7.39
C PHE A 86 -15.82 -1.32 -7.68
N ARG A 87 -15.12 -2.46 -7.81
CA ARG A 87 -15.76 -3.78 -7.94
C ARG A 87 -16.65 -4.08 -6.73
N THR A 88 -16.15 -3.86 -5.52
CA THR A 88 -16.91 -4.11 -4.28
C THR A 88 -18.08 -3.14 -4.15
N ILE A 89 -17.90 -1.86 -4.47
CA ILE A 89 -18.99 -0.86 -4.51
C ILE A 89 -20.14 -1.32 -5.42
N GLN A 90 -19.84 -1.80 -6.63
CA GLN A 90 -20.84 -2.27 -7.59
C GLN A 90 -21.64 -3.49 -7.11
N GLN A 91 -21.12 -4.25 -6.15
CA GLN A 91 -21.81 -5.41 -5.57
C GLN A 91 -22.79 -5.01 -4.45
N HIS A 92 -22.71 -3.79 -3.94
CA HIS A 92 -23.58 -3.26 -2.89
C HIS A 92 -24.64 -2.33 -3.45
N MET A 93 -25.78 -2.90 -3.86
CA MET A 93 -26.90 -2.15 -4.45
C MET A 93 -27.80 -1.46 -3.41
N ASP A 94 -27.57 -1.72 -2.12
CA ASP A 94 -28.37 -1.29 -0.98
C ASP A 94 -27.92 0.03 -0.35
N ARG A 95 -26.85 0.65 -0.87
CA ARG A 95 -26.26 1.89 -0.33
C ARG A 95 -25.65 2.76 -1.41
N GLU A 96 -25.62 4.06 -1.16
CA GLU A 96 -24.95 5.04 -2.00
C GLU A 96 -23.52 5.30 -1.52
N PHE A 97 -22.60 5.53 -2.46
CA PHE A 97 -21.20 5.81 -2.17
C PHE A 97 -20.78 7.14 -2.78
N LEU A 98 -20.09 7.95 -1.97
CA LEU A 98 -19.31 9.10 -2.44
C LEU A 98 -17.83 8.76 -2.29
N VAL A 99 -17.13 8.62 -3.42
CA VAL A 99 -15.68 8.35 -3.44
C VAL A 99 -14.93 9.62 -3.80
N ARG A 100 -13.94 9.99 -2.98
CA ARG A 100 -13.05 11.12 -3.23
C ARG A 100 -11.61 10.63 -3.15
N MET A 101 -10.75 11.13 -4.03
CA MET A 101 -9.33 10.78 -4.07
C MET A 101 -8.50 12.06 -4.09
N SER A 102 -7.41 12.04 -3.34
CA SER A 102 -6.38 13.06 -3.36
C SER A 102 -5.03 12.39 -3.63
N TYR A 103 -4.11 13.09 -4.27
CA TYR A 103 -2.75 12.60 -4.47
C TYR A 103 -1.78 13.72 -4.15
N MET A 104 -0.91 13.49 -3.17
CA MET A 104 -0.05 14.51 -2.58
C MET A 104 1.37 13.98 -2.40
N GLU A 105 2.33 14.89 -2.44
CA GLU A 105 3.73 14.65 -2.09
C GLU A 105 4.11 15.44 -0.84
N ILE A 106 4.88 14.81 0.04
CA ILE A 106 5.58 15.49 1.14
C ILE A 106 7.06 15.50 0.78
N TYR A 107 7.61 16.67 0.51
CA TYR A 107 9.02 16.84 0.18
C TYR A 107 9.59 18.00 0.99
N ASN A 108 10.64 17.73 1.77
CA ASN A 108 11.26 18.73 2.65
C ASN A 108 10.24 19.43 3.57
N GLU A 109 9.37 18.66 4.22
CA GLU A 109 8.27 19.15 5.07
C GLU A 109 7.22 20.03 4.35
N GLU A 110 7.27 20.13 3.02
CA GLU A 110 6.25 20.84 2.22
C GLU A 110 5.28 19.84 1.58
N ILE A 111 3.99 20.08 1.75
CA ILE A 111 2.92 19.28 1.15
C ILE A 111 2.51 19.91 -0.19
N ASN A 112 2.59 19.15 -1.28
CA ASN A 112 2.23 19.58 -2.62
C ASN A 112 1.11 18.71 -3.18
N ASP A 113 0.09 19.33 -3.78
CA ASP A 113 -0.94 18.60 -4.53
C ASP A 113 -0.37 18.14 -5.88
N LEU A 114 -0.44 16.83 -6.14
CA LEU A 114 0.04 16.23 -7.39
C LEU A 114 -1.01 16.24 -8.51
N LEU A 115 -2.27 16.51 -8.17
CA LEU A 115 -3.37 16.64 -9.14
C LEU A 115 -3.58 18.10 -9.55
N VAL A 116 -3.21 19.06 -8.69
CA VAL A 116 -3.27 20.50 -8.98
C VAL A 116 -1.89 21.14 -8.71
N PRO A 117 -0.99 21.17 -9.71
CA PRO A 117 0.42 21.58 -9.53
C PRO A 117 0.63 23.01 -8.99
N GLU A 118 -0.38 23.87 -9.13
CA GLU A 118 -0.43 25.23 -8.60
C GLU A 118 -0.66 25.27 -7.08
N HIS A 119 -1.24 24.22 -6.51
CA HIS A 119 -1.53 24.11 -5.07
C HIS A 119 -0.33 23.50 -4.33
N ARG A 120 0.58 24.38 -3.91
CA ARG A 120 1.79 24.01 -3.17
C ARG A 120 1.75 24.51 -1.73
N LYS A 121 2.55 23.88 -0.87
CA LYS A 121 2.69 24.23 0.56
C LYS A 121 1.34 24.22 1.29
N LEU A 122 0.57 23.16 1.08
CA LEU A 122 -0.70 22.93 1.75
C LEU A 122 -0.49 22.89 3.27
N GLN A 123 -1.42 23.48 4.01
CA GLN A 123 -1.42 23.46 5.47
C GLN A 123 -2.22 22.24 5.97
N ILE A 124 -1.67 21.53 6.96
CA ILE A 124 -2.42 20.49 7.68
C ILE A 124 -3.36 21.20 8.66
N HIS A 125 -4.64 20.84 8.61
CA HIS A 125 -5.65 21.33 9.54
C HIS A 125 -6.19 20.16 10.35
N GLU A 126 -6.50 20.40 11.61
CA GLU A 126 -7.26 19.49 12.45
C GLU A 126 -8.69 20.00 12.55
N ASN A 127 -9.66 19.15 12.24
CA ASN A 127 -11.06 19.43 12.53
C ASN A 127 -11.41 18.73 13.85
N TYR A 128 -11.81 19.53 14.83
CA TYR A 128 -12.43 19.05 16.06
C TYR A 128 -13.94 18.99 15.82
N GLU A 129 -14.40 17.88 15.24
CA GLU A 129 -15.78 17.42 15.42
C GLU A 129 -15.84 16.44 16.60
#